data_AF-A0A1F9Z609-F1
#
_entry.id   AF-A0A1F9Z609-F1
#
_cell.length_a   1.000
_cell.length_b   1.000
_cell.length_c   1.000
_cell.angle_alpha   90.00
_cell.angle_beta   90.00
_cell.angle_gamma   90.00
#
_symmetry.space_group_name_H-M   'P 1'
#
loop_
_entity.id
_entity.type
_entity.pdbx_description
1 polymer ?
#
loop_
_entity_poly.entity_id
_entity_poly.type
_entity_poly.pdbx_seq_one_letter_code
_entity_poly.pdbx_strand_id
1 'polypeptide(L)'
;MGRTRSPASRRPGNGEISRLRRELAALRRALSRQDTRLRAVSQAVESQRRWEAVLAGALQIGEGARRGDRGVIADLQDSIVRLEEFLLKTSDRIENILHALKQHREFLVGMNKRILNVGTKDRIRLELDVMKNTLSILALNGVELDSALVKEIERLKASLRDADNVKVIEKAKAELDRRFDGELKKFDLDAIWAKKKEIAGYG
;
A
#
# COMPACT_ATOMS: atom_id res chain seq x y z
N MET A 1 29.15 76.81 55.62
CA MET A 1 27.95 76.01 55.29
C MET A 1 27.05 76.89 54.42
N GLY A 2 26.60 76.58 53.22
CA GLY A 2 26.58 75.32 52.49
C GLY A 2 26.58 75.57 50.98
N ARG A 3 27.14 74.61 50.26
CA ARG A 3 27.09 74.47 48.81
C ARG A 3 25.69 74.03 48.36
N THR A 4 25.49 74.12 47.04
CA THR A 4 24.62 73.30 46.14
C THR A 4 23.38 74.01 45.64
N ARG A 5 22.96 73.89 44.37
CA ARG A 5 23.55 73.43 43.09
C ARG A 5 22.53 73.92 42.05
N SER A 6 22.97 74.46 40.91
CA SER A 6 22.08 74.74 39.78
C SER A 6 21.35 73.45 39.35
N PRO A 7 20.05 73.51 39.02
CA PRO A 7 19.37 72.36 38.45
C PRO A 7 19.86 72.18 37.01
N ALA A 8 20.53 71.05 36.77
CA ALA A 8 20.93 70.59 35.46
C ALA A 8 19.69 70.44 34.56
N SER A 9 19.74 71.09 33.40
CA SER A 9 18.83 70.92 32.29
C SER A 9 18.81 69.45 31.83
N ARG A 10 17.74 68.72 32.16
CA ARG A 10 17.50 67.38 31.60
C ARG A 10 17.01 67.53 30.17
N ARG A 11 17.87 67.26 29.20
CA ARG A 11 17.48 67.03 27.79
C ARG A 11 16.63 65.74 27.70
N PRO A 12 15.36 65.81 27.25
CA PRO A 12 14.69 64.62 26.73
C PRO A 12 15.26 64.37 25.34
N GLY A 13 15.96 63.25 25.12
CA GLY A 13 16.71 63.07 23.88
C GLY A 13 16.73 61.64 23.36
N ASN A 14 17.31 60.69 24.10
CA ASN A 14 17.75 59.45 23.44
C ASN A 14 16.71 58.31 23.46
N GLY A 15 15.84 58.25 24.47
CA GLY A 15 14.81 57.20 24.60
C GLY A 15 13.62 57.38 23.64
N GLU A 16 13.14 58.61 23.49
CA GLU A 16 12.05 58.93 22.57
C GLU A 16 12.51 58.86 21.11
N ILE A 17 13.72 59.34 20.80
CA ILE A 17 14.30 59.22 19.46
C ILE A 17 14.48 57.74 19.06
N SER A 18 14.90 56.87 19.98
CA SER A 18 15.05 55.44 19.68
C SER A 18 13.71 54.71 19.56
N ARG A 19 12.68 55.13 20.30
CA ARG A 19 11.29 54.64 20.11
C ARG A 19 10.72 55.07 18.76
N LEU A 20 10.80 56.35 18.42
CA LEU A 20 10.34 56.90 17.15
C LEU A 20 11.07 56.26 15.96
N ARG A 21 12.38 56.01 16.07
CA ARG A 21 13.14 55.27 15.04
C ARG A 21 12.64 53.84 14.83
N ARG A 22 12.25 53.13 15.90
CA ARG A 22 11.67 51.79 15.79
C ARG A 22 10.29 51.81 15.16
N GLU A 23 9.45 52.76 15.53
CA GLU A 23 8.11 52.96 14.95
C GLU A 23 8.20 53.31 13.45
N LEU A 24 9.13 54.20 13.08
CA LEU A 24 9.37 54.59 11.68
C LEU A 24 9.92 53.41 10.85
N ALA A 25 10.79 52.58 11.42
CA ALA A 25 11.25 51.35 10.78
C ALA A 25 10.11 50.32 10.61
N ALA A 26 9.21 50.19 11.59
CA ALA A 26 8.05 49.32 11.50
C ALA A 26 7.07 49.77 10.41
N LEU A 27 6.80 51.08 10.32
CA LEU A 27 5.95 51.68 9.29
C LEU A 27 6.54 51.50 7.88
N ARG A 28 7.87 51.68 7.72
CA ARG A 28 8.53 51.42 6.42
C ARG A 28 8.42 49.96 5.98
N ARG A 29 8.53 49.00 6.90
CA ARG A 29 8.30 47.58 6.59
C ARG A 29 6.85 47.28 6.25
N ALA A 30 5.90 47.92 6.92
CA ALA A 30 4.48 47.79 6.60
C ALA A 30 4.17 48.35 5.21
N LEU A 31 4.71 49.52 4.86
CA LEU A 31 4.57 50.14 3.55
C LEU A 31 5.16 49.27 2.44
N SER A 32 6.37 48.74 2.63
CA SER A 32 7.01 47.83 1.67
C SER A 32 6.20 46.54 1.44
N ARG A 33 5.55 46.01 2.48
CA ARG A 33 4.62 44.87 2.37
C ARG A 33 3.34 45.23 1.61
N GLN A 34 2.86 46.46 1.74
CA GLN A 34 1.71 46.93 0.96
C GLN A 34 2.08 47.15 -0.50
N ASP A 35 3.24 47.76 -0.79
CA ASP A 35 3.74 47.94 -2.17
C ASP A 35 3.93 46.61 -2.90
N THR A 36 4.48 45.59 -2.22
CA THR A 36 4.60 44.25 -2.80
C THR A 36 3.25 43.60 -3.07
N ARG A 37 2.27 43.75 -2.17
CA ARG A 37 0.89 43.29 -2.41
C ARG A 37 0.24 44.04 -3.57
N LEU A 38 0.39 45.36 -3.65
CA LEU A 38 -0.16 46.17 -4.75
C LEU A 38 0.45 45.77 -6.09
N ARG A 39 1.76 45.51 -6.15
CA ARG A 39 2.41 45.00 -7.37
C ARG A 39 1.86 43.63 -7.77
N ALA A 40 1.68 42.71 -6.83
CA ALA A 40 1.12 41.40 -7.11
C ALA A 40 -0.32 41.50 -7.63
N VAL A 41 -1.16 42.34 -7.02
CA VAL A 41 -2.54 42.60 -7.49
C VAL A 41 -2.54 43.27 -8.86
N SER A 42 -1.67 44.25 -9.10
CA SER A 42 -1.54 44.91 -10.41
C SER A 42 -1.16 43.91 -11.51
N GLN A 43 -0.20 43.02 -11.22
CA GLN A 43 0.20 41.97 -12.17
C GLN A 43 -0.92 40.98 -12.44
N ALA A 44 -1.70 40.59 -11.42
CA ALA A 44 -2.86 39.71 -11.58
C ALA A 44 -3.98 40.37 -12.40
N VAL A 45 -4.24 41.66 -12.18
CA VAL A 45 -5.22 42.42 -12.97
C VAL A 45 -4.76 42.56 -14.42
N GLU A 46 -3.48 42.77 -14.68
CA GLU A 46 -2.95 42.83 -16.04
C GLU A 46 -3.00 41.48 -16.76
N SER A 47 -2.66 40.38 -16.09
CA SER A 47 -2.76 39.05 -16.69
C SER A 47 -4.22 38.69 -16.99
N GLN A 48 -5.13 39.05 -16.09
CA GLN A 48 -6.56 38.85 -16.29
C GLN A 48 -7.10 39.69 -17.45
N ARG A 49 -6.72 40.97 -17.55
CA ARG A 49 -7.09 41.82 -18.71
C ARG A 49 -6.58 41.28 -20.04
N ARG A 50 -5.37 40.73 -20.08
CA ARG A 50 -4.82 40.10 -21.29
C ARG A 50 -5.65 38.87 -21.68
N TRP A 51 -6.01 38.04 -20.71
CA TRP A 51 -6.85 36.86 -20.93
C TRP A 51 -8.27 37.24 -21.37
N GLU A 52 -8.89 38.23 -20.73
CA GLU A 52 -10.19 38.77 -21.12
C GLU A 52 -10.18 39.33 -22.54
N ALA A 53 -9.10 40.00 -22.95
CA ALA A 53 -8.94 40.49 -24.32
C ALA A 53 -8.83 39.35 -25.35
N VAL A 54 -8.08 38.28 -25.02
CA VAL A 54 -7.99 37.08 -25.87
C VAL A 54 -9.35 36.38 -25.98
N LEU A 55 -10.08 36.25 -24.87
CA LEU A 55 -11.41 35.65 -24.83
C LEU A 55 -12.45 36.49 -25.58
N ALA A 56 -12.44 37.81 -25.41
CA ALA A 56 -13.30 38.72 -26.15
C ALA A 56 -13.03 38.65 -27.67
N GLY A 57 -11.76 38.54 -28.07
CA GLY A 57 -11.35 38.31 -29.46
C GLY A 57 -11.83 36.96 -29.99
N ALA A 58 -11.67 35.89 -29.21
CA ALA A 58 -12.10 34.53 -29.59
C ALA A 58 -13.64 34.41 -29.71
N LEU A 59 -14.37 35.14 -28.88
CA LEU A 59 -15.84 35.17 -28.88
C LEU A 59 -16.42 36.24 -29.82
N GLN A 60 -15.58 36.97 -30.57
CA GLN A 60 -15.96 38.09 -31.46
C GLN A 60 -16.86 39.14 -30.77
N ILE A 61 -16.61 39.37 -29.50
CA ILE A 61 -17.38 40.33 -28.71
C ILE A 61 -16.84 41.72 -29.06
N GLY A 62 -17.56 42.46 -29.90
CA GLY A 62 -17.20 43.81 -30.30
C GLY A 62 -17.00 44.75 -29.09
N GLU A 63 -16.18 45.78 -29.25
CA GLU A 63 -15.79 46.72 -28.18
C GLU A 63 -16.98 47.37 -27.43
N GLY A 64 -18.19 47.31 -28.00
CA GLY A 64 -19.46 47.83 -27.45
C GLY A 64 -20.36 46.83 -26.71
N ALA A 65 -19.85 45.67 -26.26
CA ALA A 65 -20.65 44.74 -25.46
C ALA A 65 -21.19 45.38 -24.18
N ARG A 66 -22.48 45.15 -23.87
CA ARG A 66 -23.14 45.79 -22.72
C ARG A 66 -22.46 45.31 -21.44
N ARG A 67 -22.44 46.17 -20.41
CA ARG A 67 -21.80 45.86 -19.11
C ARG A 67 -22.29 44.54 -18.49
N GLY A 68 -23.50 44.09 -18.83
CA GLY A 68 -24.06 42.78 -18.44
C GLY A 68 -23.43 41.59 -19.16
N ASP A 69 -23.14 41.68 -20.46
CA ASP A 69 -22.56 40.57 -21.24
C ASP A 69 -21.15 40.23 -20.76
N ARG A 70 -20.37 41.25 -20.39
CA ARG A 70 -19.05 41.08 -19.74
C ARG A 70 -19.15 40.40 -18.37
N GLY A 71 -20.23 40.65 -17.62
CA GLY A 71 -20.49 39.98 -16.35
C GLY A 71 -20.76 38.49 -16.53
N VAL A 72 -21.62 38.14 -17.49
CA VAL A 72 -21.94 36.73 -17.81
C VAL A 72 -20.68 35.96 -18.24
N ILE A 73 -19.77 36.58 -18.99
CA ILE A 73 -18.51 35.96 -19.40
C ILE A 73 -17.59 35.75 -18.21
N ALA A 74 -17.50 36.72 -17.30
CA ALA A 74 -16.73 36.57 -16.06
C ALA A 74 -17.28 35.43 -15.19
N ASP A 75 -18.61 35.31 -15.08
CA ASP A 75 -19.26 34.23 -14.33
C ASP A 75 -19.04 32.85 -14.99
N LEU A 76 -19.05 32.79 -16.32
CA LEU A 76 -18.70 31.59 -17.08
C LEU A 76 -17.23 31.21 -16.91
N GLN A 77 -16.32 32.19 -16.92
CA GLN A 77 -14.90 31.96 -16.64
C GLN A 77 -14.69 31.41 -15.22
N ASP A 78 -15.30 32.02 -14.20
CA ASP A 78 -15.20 31.54 -12.83
C ASP A 78 -15.77 30.11 -12.70
N SER A 79 -16.87 29.82 -13.41
CA SER A 79 -17.45 28.47 -13.45
C SER A 79 -16.53 27.45 -14.13
N ILE A 80 -15.87 27.83 -15.23
CA ILE A 80 -14.89 26.97 -15.92
C ILE A 80 -13.70 26.68 -15.00
N VAL A 81 -13.13 27.69 -14.35
CA VAL A 81 -12.00 27.51 -13.42
C VAL A 81 -12.38 26.59 -12.26
N ARG A 82 -13.58 26.75 -11.69
CA ARG A 82 -14.08 25.85 -10.63
C ARG A 82 -14.26 24.41 -11.13
N LEU A 83 -14.73 24.23 -12.36
CA LEU A 83 -14.87 22.90 -12.97
C LEU A 83 -13.50 22.26 -13.22
N GLU A 84 -12.52 23.03 -13.70
CA GLU A 84 -11.15 22.56 -13.88
C GLU A 84 -10.52 22.13 -12.55
N GLU A 85 -10.66 22.94 -11.49
CA GLU A 85 -10.20 22.58 -10.15
C GLU A 85 -10.89 21.32 -9.61
N PHE A 86 -12.20 21.20 -9.84
CA PHE A 86 -12.96 20.03 -9.44
C PHE A 86 -12.50 18.78 -10.18
N LEU A 87 -12.25 18.88 -11.49
CA LEU A 87 -11.74 17.79 -12.31
C LEU A 87 -10.35 17.36 -11.87
N LEU A 88 -9.44 18.31 -11.59
CA LEU A 88 -8.10 18.03 -11.06
C LEU A 88 -8.18 17.28 -9.72
N LYS A 89 -8.94 17.81 -8.74
CA LYS A 89 -9.13 17.15 -7.43
C LYS A 89 -9.74 15.76 -7.58
N THR A 90 -10.66 15.59 -8.52
CA THR A 90 -11.29 14.28 -8.78
C THR A 90 -10.30 13.31 -9.42
N SER A 91 -9.45 13.78 -10.33
CA SER A 91 -8.38 12.99 -10.93
C SER A 91 -7.40 12.48 -9.88
N ASP A 92 -6.93 13.35 -8.98
CA ASP A 92 -6.03 12.96 -7.87
C ASP A 92 -6.70 11.94 -6.96
N ARG A 93 -8.00 12.11 -6.69
CA ARG A 93 -8.78 11.17 -5.89
C ARG A 93 -8.91 9.81 -6.59
N ILE A 94 -9.15 9.79 -7.90
CA ILE A 94 -9.20 8.56 -8.70
C ILE A 94 -7.85 7.85 -8.65
N GLU A 95 -6.74 8.58 -8.81
CA GLU A 95 -5.41 8.01 -8.77
C GLU A 95 -5.10 7.35 -7.40
N ASN A 96 -5.47 8.02 -6.31
CA ASN A 96 -5.35 7.46 -4.96
C ASN A 96 -6.19 6.18 -4.78
N ILE A 97 -7.43 6.17 -5.31
CA ILE A 97 -8.29 4.97 -5.27
C ILE A 97 -7.67 3.83 -6.08
N LEU A 98 -7.13 4.11 -7.28
CA LEU A 98 -6.44 3.11 -8.10
C LEU A 98 -5.20 2.55 -7.41
N HIS A 99 -4.43 3.39 -6.72
CA HIS A 99 -3.29 2.95 -5.93
C HIS A 99 -3.71 2.02 -4.78
N ALA A 100 -4.74 2.40 -4.02
CA ALA A 100 -5.30 1.57 -2.95
C ALA A 100 -5.82 0.22 -3.48
N LEU A 101 -6.51 0.21 -4.62
CA LEU A 101 -6.98 -1.00 -5.27
C LEU A 101 -5.84 -1.93 -5.69
N LYS A 102 -4.74 -1.37 -6.22
CA LYS A 102 -3.54 -2.13 -6.58
C LYS A 102 -2.93 -2.81 -5.34
N GLN A 103 -2.72 -2.06 -4.26
CA GLN A 103 -2.18 -2.58 -3.00
C GLN A 103 -3.08 -3.69 -2.43
N HIS A 104 -4.40 -3.47 -2.44
CA HIS A 104 -5.37 -4.47 -1.98
C HIS A 104 -5.33 -5.75 -2.83
N ARG A 105 -5.19 -5.62 -4.16
CA ARG A 105 -5.05 -6.78 -5.06
C ARG A 105 -3.79 -7.58 -4.75
N GLU A 106 -2.66 -6.92 -4.54
CA GLU A 106 -1.39 -7.58 -4.18
C GLU A 106 -1.50 -8.31 -2.84
N PHE A 107 -2.16 -7.69 -1.86
CA PHE A 107 -2.47 -8.30 -0.57
C PHE A 107 -3.35 -9.54 -0.71
N LEU A 108 -4.44 -9.48 -1.49
CA LEU A 108 -5.32 -10.63 -1.74
C LEU A 108 -4.59 -11.77 -2.45
N VAL A 109 -3.71 -11.48 -3.40
CA VAL A 109 -2.88 -12.50 -4.05
C VAL A 109 -1.95 -13.16 -3.03
N GLY A 110 -1.34 -12.38 -2.13
CA GLY A 110 -0.51 -12.90 -1.04
C GLY A 110 -1.30 -13.77 -0.06
N MET A 111 -2.49 -13.33 0.34
CA MET A 111 -3.39 -14.10 1.20
C MET A 111 -3.81 -15.41 0.53
N ASN A 112 -4.21 -15.37 -0.74
CA ASN A 112 -4.64 -16.57 -1.45
C ASN A 112 -3.53 -17.61 -1.54
N LYS A 113 -2.28 -17.18 -1.85
CA LYS A 113 -1.11 -18.06 -1.80
C LYS A 113 -0.90 -18.67 -0.41
N ARG A 114 -1.06 -17.88 0.65
CA ARG A 114 -0.91 -18.35 2.03
C ARG A 114 -2.00 -19.37 2.38
N ILE A 115 -3.27 -19.08 2.08
CA ILE A 115 -4.40 -19.97 2.34
C ILE A 115 -4.23 -21.29 1.59
N LEU A 116 -3.89 -21.25 0.31
CA LEU A 116 -3.61 -22.46 -0.47
C LEU A 116 -2.47 -23.27 0.14
N ASN A 117 -1.37 -22.61 0.54
CA ASN A 117 -0.26 -23.29 1.19
C ASN A 117 -0.65 -23.93 2.53
N VAL A 118 -1.47 -23.25 3.35
CA VAL A 118 -1.97 -23.81 4.62
C VAL A 118 -2.87 -25.02 4.36
N GLY A 119 -3.83 -24.91 3.44
CA GLY A 119 -4.73 -26.02 3.08
C GLY A 119 -3.97 -27.24 2.55
N THR A 120 -2.96 -27.03 1.70
CA THR A 120 -2.09 -28.12 1.21
C THR A 120 -1.28 -28.75 2.34
N LYS A 121 -0.74 -27.95 3.28
CA LYS A 121 -0.04 -28.47 4.46
C LYS A 121 -0.97 -29.33 5.31
N ASP A 122 -2.18 -28.85 5.63
CA ASP A 122 -3.11 -29.62 6.45
C ASP A 122 -3.52 -30.94 5.79
N ARG A 123 -3.72 -30.93 4.47
CA ARG A 123 -3.96 -32.16 3.70
C ARG A 123 -2.80 -33.15 3.80
N ILE A 124 -1.56 -32.72 3.54
CA ILE A 124 -0.39 -33.61 3.62
C ILE A 124 -0.23 -34.15 5.04
N ARG A 125 -0.47 -33.33 6.06
CA ARG A 125 -0.42 -33.76 7.47
C ARG A 125 -1.40 -34.89 7.76
N LEU A 126 -2.64 -34.76 7.29
CA LEU A 126 -3.68 -35.79 7.45
C LEU A 126 -3.28 -37.08 6.72
N GLU A 127 -2.77 -36.98 5.49
CA GLU A 127 -2.30 -38.15 4.74
C GLU A 127 -1.16 -38.88 5.47
N LEU A 128 -0.19 -38.15 6.03
CA LEU A 128 0.88 -38.72 6.84
C LEU A 128 0.38 -39.39 8.13
N ASP A 129 -0.63 -38.80 8.78
CA ASP A 129 -1.27 -39.40 9.96
C ASP A 129 -2.00 -40.70 9.62
N VAL A 130 -2.70 -40.74 8.48
CA VAL A 130 -3.31 -41.97 7.96
C VAL A 130 -2.24 -43.02 7.68
N MET A 131 -1.16 -42.68 6.98
CA MET A 131 -0.06 -43.62 6.69
C MET A 131 0.55 -44.21 7.97
N LYS A 132 0.85 -43.36 8.96
CA LYS A 132 1.38 -43.81 10.25
C LYS A 132 0.41 -44.74 10.97
N ASN A 133 -0.88 -44.39 11.00
CA ASN A 133 -1.90 -45.20 11.64
C ASN A 133 -2.02 -46.57 10.96
N THR A 134 -2.00 -46.62 9.62
CA THR A 134 -2.01 -47.87 8.85
C THR A 134 -0.82 -48.76 9.19
N LEU A 135 0.40 -48.22 9.22
CA LEU A 135 1.60 -49.00 9.61
C LEU A 135 1.51 -49.47 11.06
N SER A 136 1.00 -48.61 11.96
CA SER A 136 0.84 -48.97 13.36
C SER A 136 -0.15 -50.12 13.54
N ILE A 137 -1.28 -50.10 12.82
CA ILE A 137 -2.27 -51.18 12.83
C ILE A 137 -1.67 -52.47 12.26
N LEU A 138 -0.95 -52.40 11.14
CA LEU A 138 -0.28 -53.57 10.55
C LEU A 138 0.76 -54.17 11.52
N ALA A 139 1.57 -53.33 12.17
CA ALA A 139 2.53 -53.77 13.19
C ALA A 139 1.85 -54.43 14.40
N LEU A 140 0.73 -53.87 14.88
CA LEU A 140 -0.05 -54.45 15.97
C LEU A 140 -0.63 -55.82 15.61
N ASN A 141 -0.95 -56.06 14.34
CA ASN A 141 -1.40 -57.35 13.82
C ASN A 141 -0.24 -58.32 13.52
N GLY A 142 0.99 -58.01 13.93
CA GLY A 142 2.14 -58.90 13.81
C GLY A 142 2.86 -58.85 12.46
N VAL A 143 2.61 -57.83 11.63
CA VAL A 143 3.34 -57.62 10.37
C VAL A 143 4.67 -56.92 10.66
N GLU A 144 5.78 -57.52 10.24
CA GLU A 144 7.09 -56.87 10.28
C GLU A 144 7.16 -55.78 9.19
N LEU A 145 7.36 -54.53 9.62
CA LEU A 145 7.40 -53.36 8.74
C LEU A 145 8.73 -52.63 8.88
N ASP A 146 9.12 -51.92 7.84
CA ASP A 146 10.27 -51.02 7.91
C ASP A 146 10.05 -49.85 8.91
N SER A 147 10.73 -49.93 10.05
CA SER A 147 10.72 -48.89 11.08
C SER A 147 11.31 -47.55 10.61
N ALA A 148 12.11 -47.55 9.53
CA ALA A 148 12.63 -46.32 8.94
C ALA A 148 11.50 -45.48 8.31
N LEU A 149 10.48 -46.14 7.76
CA LEU A 149 9.36 -45.48 7.08
C LEU A 149 8.49 -44.68 8.06
N VAL A 150 8.27 -45.20 9.27
CA VAL A 150 7.59 -44.48 10.36
C VAL A 150 8.41 -43.26 10.81
N LYS A 151 9.75 -43.39 10.89
CA LYS A 151 10.63 -42.28 11.23
C LYS A 151 10.67 -41.20 10.14
N GLU A 152 10.62 -41.59 8.88
CA GLU A 152 10.53 -40.67 7.73
C GLU A 152 9.20 -39.91 7.73
N ILE A 153 8.08 -40.58 8.02
CA ILE A 153 6.75 -39.94 8.19
C ILE A 153 6.79 -38.86 9.28
N GLU A 154 7.33 -39.17 10.46
CA GLU A 154 7.42 -38.21 11.57
C GLU A 154 8.35 -37.04 11.25
N ARG A 155 9.48 -37.29 10.57
CA ARG A 155 10.40 -36.23 10.12
C ARG A 155 9.71 -35.30 9.13
N LEU A 156 9.00 -35.84 8.13
CA LEU A 156 8.29 -35.04 7.14
C LEU A 156 7.15 -34.23 7.78
N LYS A 157 6.46 -34.81 8.77
CA LYS A 157 5.43 -34.12 9.56
C LYS A 157 6.00 -32.96 10.39
N ALA A 158 7.19 -33.12 10.97
CA ALA A 158 7.88 -32.05 11.67
C ALA A 158 8.30 -30.92 10.71
N SER A 159 8.89 -31.27 9.55
CA SER A 159 9.28 -30.30 8.52
C SER A 159 8.12 -29.52 7.92
N LEU A 160 6.89 -30.06 7.97
CA LEU A 160 5.68 -29.39 7.48
C LEU A 160 5.38 -28.07 8.19
N ARG A 161 5.70 -28.00 9.50
CA ARG A 161 5.42 -26.82 10.32
C ARG A 161 6.25 -25.62 9.87
N ASP A 162 7.53 -25.86 9.58
CA ASP A 162 8.51 -24.81 9.33
C ASP A 162 8.76 -24.54 7.84
N ALA A 163 8.21 -25.37 6.94
CA ALA A 163 8.47 -25.23 5.51
C ALA A 163 7.74 -24.04 4.87
N ASP A 164 8.47 -23.03 4.42
CA ASP A 164 7.92 -21.94 3.60
C ASP A 164 7.59 -22.38 2.16
N ASN A 165 8.24 -23.45 1.68
CA ASN A 165 8.07 -23.96 0.32
C ASN A 165 7.37 -25.33 0.29
N VAL A 166 6.06 -25.29 0.06
CA VAL A 166 5.18 -26.48 0.01
C VAL A 166 5.57 -27.45 -1.11
N LYS A 167 6.16 -26.97 -2.22
CA LYS A 167 6.54 -27.84 -3.35
C LYS A 167 7.63 -28.85 -3.03
N VAL A 168 8.56 -28.48 -2.14
CA VAL A 168 9.62 -29.39 -1.69
C VAL A 168 9.02 -30.50 -0.83
N ILE A 169 8.07 -30.13 0.03
CA ILE A 169 7.31 -31.07 0.86
C ILE A 169 6.47 -32.03 0.01
N GLU A 170 5.80 -31.54 -1.04
CA GLU A 170 5.05 -32.38 -1.98
C GLU A 170 5.94 -33.43 -2.67
N LYS A 171 7.15 -33.05 -3.09
CA LYS A 171 8.10 -34.00 -3.70
C LYS A 171 8.57 -35.06 -2.70
N ALA A 172 8.90 -34.65 -1.48
CA ALA A 172 9.30 -35.57 -0.42
C ALA A 172 8.17 -36.52 -0.04
N LYS A 173 6.94 -36.02 0.01
CA LYS A 173 5.71 -36.80 0.21
C LYS A 173 5.50 -37.82 -0.91
N ALA A 174 5.62 -37.41 -2.18
CA ALA A 174 5.46 -38.32 -3.32
C ALA A 174 6.49 -39.46 -3.33
N GLU A 175 7.71 -39.21 -2.86
CA GLU A 175 8.72 -40.26 -2.71
C GLU A 175 8.37 -41.21 -1.55
N LEU A 176 7.89 -40.66 -0.44
CA LEU A 176 7.42 -41.44 0.70
C LEU A 176 6.20 -42.30 0.35
N ASP A 177 5.27 -41.79 -0.47
CA ASP A 177 4.13 -42.56 -0.98
C ASP A 177 4.60 -43.79 -1.76
N ARG A 178 5.59 -43.65 -2.66
CA ARG A 178 6.11 -44.79 -3.43
C ARG A 178 6.68 -45.87 -2.54
N ARG A 179 7.42 -45.47 -1.49
CA ARG A 179 8.00 -46.40 -0.52
C ARG A 179 6.91 -47.07 0.30
N PHE A 180 5.92 -46.31 0.77
CA PHE A 180 4.78 -46.79 1.53
C PHE A 180 3.94 -47.79 0.71
N ASP A 181 3.59 -47.46 -0.52
CA ASP A 181 2.88 -48.35 -1.44
C ASP A 181 3.70 -49.60 -1.76
N GLY A 182 5.02 -49.45 -1.91
CA GLY A 182 5.93 -50.58 -2.09
C GLY A 182 5.92 -51.53 -0.89
N GLU A 183 5.87 -50.99 0.33
CA GLU A 183 5.76 -51.77 1.56
C GLU A 183 4.40 -52.47 1.65
N LEU A 184 3.30 -51.77 1.39
CA LEU A 184 1.96 -52.37 1.41
C LEU A 184 1.78 -53.48 0.37
N LYS A 185 2.34 -53.32 -0.84
CA LYS A 185 2.27 -54.34 -1.89
C LYS A 185 2.96 -55.66 -1.53
N LYS A 186 3.91 -55.66 -0.59
CA LYS A 186 4.52 -56.91 -0.07
C LYS A 186 3.51 -57.78 0.67
N PHE A 187 2.41 -57.19 1.13
CA PHE A 187 1.40 -57.83 1.96
C PHE A 187 0.04 -57.94 1.28
N ASP A 188 -0.06 -57.59 0.00
CA ASP A 188 -1.28 -57.76 -0.80
C ASP A 188 -1.48 -59.24 -1.13
N LEU A 189 -2.34 -59.91 -0.34
CA LEU A 189 -2.61 -61.33 -0.45
C LEU A 189 -3.23 -61.69 -1.80
N ASP A 190 -4.07 -60.86 -2.39
CA ASP A 190 -4.72 -61.18 -3.67
C ASP A 190 -3.70 -61.22 -4.81
N ALA A 191 -2.74 -60.28 -4.82
CA ALA A 191 -1.65 -60.27 -5.78
C ALA A 191 -0.67 -61.44 -5.60
N ILE A 192 -0.40 -61.84 -4.34
CA ILE A 192 0.45 -63.00 -4.02
C ILE A 192 -0.22 -64.32 -4.43
N TRP A 193 -1.52 -64.45 -4.18
CA TRP A 193 -2.28 -65.66 -4.51
C TRP A 193 -2.54 -65.78 -6.01
N ALA A 194 -2.76 -64.68 -6.72
CA ALA A 194 -2.85 -64.66 -8.19
C ALA A 194 -1.56 -65.21 -8.85
N LYS A 195 -0.37 -64.83 -8.35
CA LYS A 195 0.91 -65.37 -8.83
C LYS A 195 1.13 -66.85 -8.48
N LYS A 196 0.59 -67.33 -7.35
CA LYS A 196 0.73 -68.74 -6.94
C LYS A 196 -0.16 -69.70 -7.74
N LYS A 197 -1.29 -69.24 -8.27
CA LYS A 197 -2.18 -70.05 -9.14
C LYS A 197 -1.55 -70.44 -10.48
N GLU A 198 -0.47 -69.80 -10.90
CA GLU A 198 0.30 -70.15 -12.12
C GLU A 198 1.42 -71.17 -11.87
N ILE A 199 1.62 -71.64 -10.62
CA ILE A 199 2.62 -72.65 -10.29
C ILE A 199 2.02 -74.05 -10.56
N ALA A 200 2.60 -74.80 -11.49
CA ALA A 200 2.18 -76.15 -11.82
C ALA A 200 2.26 -77.06 -10.58
N GLY A 201 1.10 -77.56 -10.11
CA GLY A 201 1.02 -78.54 -9.03
C GLY A 201 -0.07 -78.31 -7.96
N TYR A 202 -0.78 -77.18 -7.99
CA TYR A 202 -1.97 -76.97 -7.14
C TYR A 202 -3.18 -76.64 -8.02
N GLY A 203 -3.76 -77.70 -8.59
CA GLY A 203 -5.10 -77.73 -9.17
C GLY A 203 -5.90 -78.85 -8.52
#